data_AF-A0A832B945-F1
#
_entry.id   AF-A0A832B945-F1
#
_cell.length_a   1.000
_cell.length_b   1.000
_cell.length_c   1.000
_cell.angle_alpha   90.00
_cell.angle_beta   90.00
_cell.angle_gamma   90.00
#
_symmetry.space_group_name_H-M   'P 1'
#
loop_
_entity.id
_entity.type
_entity.pdbx_description
1 polymer ?
#
loop_
_entity_poly.entity_id
_entity_poly.type
_entity_poly.pdbx_seq_one_letter_code
_entity_poly.pdbx_strand_id
1 'polypeptide(L)'
;AGEAGRLMRVGAAALWVAGCGVAFTVTLSYVVLTTLGLPAPVALFAAASLCATSVGITARVFADLENLHTREAQLVLAAAVADDVLGLVLIAAVTGLALHHAWSVPSVVRVLALACAFLAASVVVGSRLAPALLHTAHRMRTRAALSTWAVAFCMVMAGLAQAAGLAAIVGAFAAGLLMAKTEHKAHLEARVKAAADLFVPVFFVMMGARMDLHLLNPATPWGRASLFTACLLLVAAVLGKILAGVSVPLRSIGRLQVGIGMVPQGEVSLISASIGLGAGILPHGLYAAMVLVVIFNTLITPPLLKLTAGPTPQKGGREFAPVVDASATLGRDAGVP
;
A
#
# COMPACT_ATOMS: atom_id res chain seq x y z
N ALA A 1 -18.15 -7.06 26.49
CA ALA A 1 -16.89 -6.56 25.90
C ALA A 1 -17.23 -5.33 25.07
N GLY A 2 -16.81 -4.14 25.50
CA GLY A 2 -17.19 -2.86 24.88
C GLY A 2 -16.63 -2.68 23.46
N GLU A 3 -17.17 -1.70 22.73
CA GLU A 3 -16.77 -1.36 21.35
C GLU A 3 -15.26 -1.11 21.21
N ALA A 4 -14.63 -0.48 22.20
CA ALA A 4 -13.18 -0.26 22.24
C ALA A 4 -12.36 -1.57 22.21
N GLY A 5 -12.78 -2.60 22.96
CA GLY A 5 -12.11 -3.90 22.98
C GLY A 5 -12.28 -4.68 21.66
N ARG A 6 -13.32 -4.36 20.89
CA ARG A 6 -13.57 -4.94 19.57
C ARG A 6 -12.75 -4.24 18.48
N LEU A 7 -12.65 -2.91 18.54
CA LEU A 7 -11.78 -2.09 17.67
C LEU A 7 -10.31 -2.48 17.82
N MET A 8 -9.81 -2.63 19.06
CA MET A 8 -8.42 -3.07 19.30
C MET A 8 -8.15 -4.48 18.76
N ARG A 9 -9.13 -5.39 18.85
CA ARG A 9 -8.98 -6.78 18.37
C ARG A 9 -8.96 -6.85 16.83
N VAL A 10 -9.71 -6.00 16.14
CA VAL A 10 -9.66 -5.87 14.68
C VAL A 10 -8.34 -5.23 14.24
N GLY A 11 -7.85 -4.22 14.95
CA GLY A 11 -6.54 -3.60 14.67
C GLY A 11 -5.38 -4.59 14.83
N ALA A 12 -5.35 -5.39 15.90
CA ALA A 12 -4.34 -6.41 16.10
C ALA A 12 -4.40 -7.52 15.02
N ALA A 13 -5.61 -7.94 14.64
CA ALA A 13 -5.79 -8.89 13.54
C ALA A 13 -5.33 -8.31 12.20
N ALA A 14 -5.59 -7.02 11.94
CA ALA A 14 -5.16 -6.34 10.72
C ALA A 14 -3.62 -6.27 10.62
N LEU A 15 -2.94 -5.91 11.72
CA LEU A 15 -1.48 -5.91 11.79
C LEU A 15 -0.89 -7.30 11.59
N TRP A 16 -1.50 -8.33 12.19
CA TRP A 16 -1.09 -9.72 12.01
C TRP A 16 -1.21 -10.15 10.54
N VAL A 17 -2.37 -9.91 9.94
CA VAL A 17 -2.65 -10.25 8.54
C VAL A 17 -1.71 -9.53 7.59
N ALA A 18 -1.46 -8.23 7.82
CA ALA A 18 -0.48 -7.46 7.05
C ALA A 18 0.94 -8.04 7.18
N GLY A 19 1.40 -8.31 8.41
CA GLY A 19 2.71 -8.90 8.65
C GLY A 19 2.89 -10.27 7.99
N CYS A 20 1.89 -11.15 8.09
CA CYS A 20 1.87 -12.43 7.38
C CYS A 20 1.83 -12.26 5.86
N GLY A 21 1.05 -11.29 5.35
CA GLY A 21 0.98 -10.94 3.93
C GLY A 21 2.35 -10.55 3.38
N VAL A 22 3.03 -9.62 4.03
CA VAL A 22 4.40 -9.24 3.66
C VAL A 22 5.33 -10.43 3.74
N ALA A 23 5.37 -11.13 4.88
CA ALA A 23 6.31 -12.22 5.10
C ALA A 23 6.15 -13.35 4.07
N PHE A 24 4.93 -13.84 3.84
CA PHE A 24 4.68 -14.92 2.89
C PHE A 24 4.92 -14.49 1.45
N THR A 25 4.42 -13.33 1.02
CA THR A 25 4.59 -12.86 -0.36
C THR A 25 6.06 -12.60 -0.68
N VAL A 26 6.81 -11.96 0.23
CA VAL A 26 8.25 -11.71 0.05
C VAL A 26 9.02 -13.02 0.01
N THR A 27 8.76 -13.94 0.96
CA THR A 27 9.48 -15.21 1.03
C THR A 27 9.24 -16.06 -0.22
N LEU A 28 7.98 -16.25 -0.63
CA LEU A 28 7.63 -17.03 -1.82
C LEU A 28 8.23 -16.42 -3.09
N SER A 29 8.09 -15.11 -3.27
CA SER A 29 8.63 -14.42 -4.46
C SER A 29 10.17 -14.46 -4.47
N TYR A 30 10.82 -14.29 -3.33
CA TYR A 30 12.28 -14.38 -3.21
C TYR A 30 12.80 -15.78 -3.55
N VAL A 31 12.15 -16.82 -3.04
CA VAL A 31 12.50 -18.22 -3.36
C VAL A 31 12.31 -18.50 -4.86
N VAL A 32 11.20 -18.05 -5.45
CA VAL A 32 10.98 -18.17 -6.91
C VAL A 32 12.10 -17.49 -7.68
N LEU A 33 12.44 -16.24 -7.36
CA LEU A 33 13.43 -15.49 -8.13
C LEU A 33 14.85 -16.02 -7.97
N THR A 34 15.23 -16.45 -6.77
CA THR A 34 16.55 -17.04 -6.52
C THR A 34 16.71 -18.43 -7.15
N THR A 35 15.65 -19.25 -7.18
CA THR A 35 15.65 -20.54 -7.88
C THR A 35 15.71 -20.38 -9.40
N LEU A 36 15.22 -19.26 -9.95
CA LEU A 36 15.43 -18.85 -11.34
C LEU A 36 16.83 -18.28 -11.62
N GLY A 37 17.71 -18.23 -10.62
CA GLY A 37 19.10 -17.78 -10.77
C GLY A 37 19.31 -16.27 -10.72
N LEU A 38 18.30 -15.48 -10.32
CA LEU A 38 18.48 -14.04 -10.14
C LEU A 38 19.36 -13.74 -8.91
N PRO A 39 20.22 -12.71 -8.96
CA PRO A 39 21.00 -12.30 -7.80
C PRO A 39 20.10 -11.98 -6.61
N ALA A 40 20.48 -12.43 -5.40
CA ALA A 40 19.72 -12.20 -4.18
C ALA A 40 19.28 -10.73 -3.96
N PRO A 41 20.13 -9.72 -4.22
CA PRO A 41 19.75 -8.32 -4.27
C PRO A 41 18.51 -7.99 -5.12
N VAL A 42 18.52 -8.48 -6.36
CA VAL A 42 17.48 -8.25 -7.37
C VAL A 42 16.21 -9.00 -6.98
N ALA A 43 16.37 -10.25 -6.54
CA ALA A 43 15.28 -11.09 -6.05
C ALA A 43 14.57 -10.46 -4.85
N LEU A 44 15.32 -9.96 -3.86
CA LEU A 44 14.74 -9.33 -2.68
C LEU A 44 14.04 -8.02 -3.02
N PHE A 45 14.61 -7.21 -3.93
CA PHE A 45 13.98 -5.97 -4.38
C PHE A 45 12.65 -6.23 -5.09
N ALA A 46 12.62 -7.17 -6.03
CA ALA A 46 11.40 -7.54 -6.75
C ALA A 46 10.36 -8.17 -5.81
N ALA A 47 10.78 -9.06 -4.89
CA ALA A 47 9.89 -9.67 -3.90
C ALA A 47 9.27 -8.63 -2.95
N ALA A 48 10.08 -7.68 -2.45
CA ALA A 48 9.61 -6.57 -1.64
C ALA A 48 8.63 -5.66 -2.40
N SER A 49 8.90 -5.42 -3.69
CA SER A 49 8.01 -4.59 -4.54
C SER A 49 6.63 -5.21 -4.73
N LEU A 50 6.53 -6.54 -4.70
CA LEU A 50 5.26 -7.25 -4.86
C LEU A 50 4.52 -7.47 -3.53
N CYS A 51 5.05 -7.01 -2.38
CA CYS A 51 4.40 -7.32 -1.11
C CYS A 51 3.18 -6.43 -0.81
N ALA A 52 3.13 -5.19 -1.30
CA ALA A 52 2.11 -4.22 -0.92
C ALA A 52 0.76 -4.43 -1.64
N THR A 53 -0.33 -4.45 -0.87
CA THR A 53 -1.72 -4.50 -1.33
C THR A 53 -2.25 -3.09 -1.61
N SER A 54 -2.96 -2.88 -2.72
CA SER A 54 -3.61 -1.59 -3.02
C SER A 54 -4.95 -1.44 -2.29
N VAL A 55 -4.95 -0.61 -1.25
CA VAL A 55 -6.16 -0.23 -0.50
C VAL A 55 -7.23 0.34 -1.45
N GLY A 56 -6.85 1.20 -2.39
CA GLY A 56 -7.77 1.90 -3.28
C GLY A 56 -8.51 0.98 -4.24
N ILE A 57 -7.79 0.03 -4.86
CA ILE A 57 -8.38 -0.98 -5.73
C ILE A 57 -9.31 -1.88 -4.92
N THR A 58 -8.82 -2.43 -3.81
CA THR A 58 -9.62 -3.33 -2.96
C THR A 58 -10.88 -2.67 -2.41
N ALA A 59 -10.79 -1.42 -1.94
CA ALA A 59 -11.96 -0.67 -1.46
C ALA A 59 -13.03 -0.51 -2.53
N ARG A 60 -12.61 -0.17 -3.76
CA ARG A 60 -13.52 -0.04 -4.90
C ARG A 60 -14.19 -1.37 -5.23
N VAL A 61 -13.43 -2.46 -5.29
CA VAL A 61 -13.99 -3.80 -5.56
C VAL A 61 -15.00 -4.22 -4.50
N PHE A 62 -14.73 -3.99 -3.21
CA PHE A 62 -15.72 -4.27 -2.16
C PHE A 62 -16.95 -3.35 -2.21
N ALA A 63 -16.77 -2.10 -2.61
CA ALA A 63 -17.88 -1.15 -2.79
C ALA A 63 -18.78 -1.57 -3.97
N ASP A 64 -18.18 -1.96 -5.10
CA ASP A 64 -18.89 -2.41 -6.30
C ASP A 64 -19.65 -3.73 -6.05
N LEU A 65 -19.19 -4.54 -5.10
CA LEU A 65 -19.85 -5.76 -4.63
C LEU A 65 -20.85 -5.53 -3.48
N GLU A 66 -21.13 -4.28 -3.10
CA GLU A 66 -21.98 -3.89 -1.97
C GLU A 66 -21.58 -4.51 -0.61
N ASN A 67 -20.31 -4.93 -0.47
CA ASN A 67 -19.79 -5.68 0.67
C ASN A 67 -18.82 -4.88 1.56
N LEU A 68 -18.70 -3.56 1.34
CA LEU A 68 -17.73 -2.70 2.04
C LEU A 68 -17.89 -2.68 3.57
N HIS A 69 -19.11 -2.92 4.07
CA HIS A 69 -19.43 -2.92 5.50
C HIS A 69 -19.24 -4.28 6.19
N THR A 70 -18.84 -5.32 5.45
CA THR A 70 -18.58 -6.66 6.00
C THR A 70 -17.32 -6.67 6.88
N ARG A 71 -17.22 -7.66 7.78
CA ARG A 71 -16.05 -7.77 8.67
C ARG A 71 -14.78 -8.08 7.89
N GLU A 72 -14.93 -8.87 6.83
CA GLU A 72 -13.90 -9.25 5.86
C GLU A 72 -13.37 -8.00 5.17
N ALA A 73 -14.25 -7.17 4.59
CA ALA A 73 -13.86 -5.93 3.92
C ALA A 73 -13.15 -4.96 4.89
N GLN A 74 -13.70 -4.73 6.08
CA GLN A 74 -13.09 -3.84 7.07
C GLN A 74 -11.72 -4.35 7.54
N LEU A 75 -11.57 -5.67 7.75
CA LEU A 75 -10.28 -6.27 8.10
C LEU A 75 -9.27 -6.13 6.95
N VAL A 76 -9.68 -6.40 5.71
CA VAL A 76 -8.82 -6.27 4.53
C VAL A 76 -8.36 -4.82 4.36
N LEU A 77 -9.27 -3.85 4.47
CA LEU A 77 -8.91 -2.44 4.34
C LEU A 77 -7.96 -1.99 5.45
N ALA A 78 -8.21 -2.38 6.70
CA ALA A 78 -7.30 -2.09 7.81
C ALA A 78 -5.94 -2.77 7.63
N ALA A 79 -5.92 -4.03 7.18
CA ALA A 79 -4.70 -4.76 6.91
C ALA A 79 -3.92 -4.15 5.75
N ALA A 80 -4.59 -3.75 4.66
CA ALA A 80 -3.96 -3.13 3.50
C ALA A 80 -3.31 -1.77 3.86
N VAL A 81 -3.91 -0.98 4.76
CA VAL A 81 -3.26 0.25 5.26
C VAL A 81 -2.00 -0.05 6.08
N ALA A 82 -2.03 -1.09 6.91
CA ALA A 82 -0.84 -1.53 7.64
C ALA A 82 0.23 -2.11 6.69
N ASP A 83 -0.20 -2.87 5.69
CA ASP A 83 0.63 -3.47 4.63
C ASP A 83 1.32 -2.39 3.80
N ASP A 84 0.67 -1.25 3.53
CA ASP A 84 1.27 -0.08 2.87
C ASP A 84 2.43 0.49 3.68
N VAL A 85 2.26 0.65 5.01
CA VAL A 85 3.35 1.13 5.88
C VAL A 85 4.52 0.15 5.88
N LEU A 86 4.24 -1.15 6.02
CA LEU A 86 5.26 -2.19 6.02
C LEU A 86 5.97 -2.29 4.67
N GLY A 87 5.22 -2.21 3.57
CA GLY A 87 5.73 -2.23 2.20
C GLY A 87 6.61 -1.02 1.89
N LEU A 88 6.18 0.18 2.27
CA LEU A 88 6.98 1.41 2.13
C LEU A 88 8.30 1.33 2.91
N VAL A 89 8.23 0.83 4.14
CA VAL A 89 9.41 0.63 4.99
C VAL A 89 10.35 -0.41 4.37
N LEU A 90 9.83 -1.53 3.88
CA LEU A 90 10.61 -2.58 3.24
C LEU A 90 11.25 -2.10 1.93
N ILE A 91 10.50 -1.40 1.08
CA ILE A 91 11.02 -0.84 -0.17
C ILE A 91 12.12 0.17 0.08
N ALA A 92 11.94 1.05 1.07
CA ALA A 92 12.99 1.99 1.43
C ALA A 92 14.25 1.27 1.93
N ALA A 93 14.07 0.19 2.71
CA ALA A 93 15.17 -0.68 3.12
C ALA A 93 15.91 -1.30 1.93
N VAL A 94 15.20 -1.97 1.03
CA VAL A 94 15.85 -2.68 -0.08
C VAL A 94 16.44 -1.72 -1.12
N THR A 95 15.81 -0.55 -1.33
CA THR A 95 16.38 0.51 -2.18
C THR A 95 17.68 1.06 -1.61
N GLY A 96 17.72 1.37 -0.31
CA GLY A 96 18.94 1.85 0.35
C GLY A 96 20.07 0.81 0.31
N LEU A 97 19.76 -0.47 0.50
CA LEU A 97 20.74 -1.54 0.39
C LEU A 97 21.32 -1.67 -1.03
N ALA A 98 20.46 -1.54 -2.04
CA ALA A 98 20.86 -1.64 -3.43
C ALA A 98 21.77 -0.49 -3.88
N LEU A 99 21.46 0.75 -3.47
CA LEU A 99 22.24 1.93 -3.82
C LEU A 99 23.61 1.98 -3.13
N HIS A 100 23.73 1.42 -1.92
CA HIS A 100 24.97 1.47 -1.13
C HIS A 100 25.80 0.18 -1.20
N HIS A 101 25.42 -0.79 -2.03
CA HIS A 101 26.07 -2.10 -2.20
C HIS A 101 26.34 -2.87 -0.89
N ALA A 102 25.65 -2.53 0.20
CA ALA A 102 25.91 -3.06 1.52
C ALA A 102 24.84 -4.08 1.91
N TRP A 103 24.94 -5.31 1.40
CA TRP A 103 23.99 -6.40 1.66
C TRP A 103 24.41 -7.17 2.91
N SER A 104 23.98 -6.70 4.08
CA SER A 104 24.25 -7.35 5.36
C SER A 104 23.00 -7.31 6.25
N VAL A 105 22.83 -8.28 7.14
CA VAL A 105 21.72 -8.26 8.10
C VAL A 105 21.71 -6.96 8.93
N PRO A 106 22.86 -6.43 9.43
CA PRO A 106 22.87 -5.15 10.13
C PRO A 106 22.40 -3.97 9.29
N SER A 107 22.71 -3.93 7.99
CA SER A 107 22.27 -2.84 7.12
C SER A 107 20.76 -2.91 6.86
N VAL A 108 20.18 -4.10 6.71
CA VAL A 108 18.70 -4.28 6.61
C VAL A 108 18.03 -3.73 7.87
N VAL A 109 18.49 -4.14 9.05
CA VAL A 109 17.94 -3.70 10.33
C VAL A 109 18.10 -2.18 10.50
N ARG A 110 19.24 -1.61 10.12
CA ARG A 110 19.49 -0.18 10.20
C ARG A 110 18.54 0.63 9.31
N VAL A 111 18.34 0.23 8.05
CA VAL A 111 17.44 0.98 7.16
C VAL A 111 15.98 0.80 7.56
N LEU A 112 15.59 -0.39 8.03
CA LEU A 112 14.28 -0.62 8.63
C LEU A 112 14.04 0.30 9.83
N ALA A 113 15.01 0.39 10.74
CA ALA A 113 14.97 1.28 11.88
C ALA A 113 14.89 2.76 11.47
N LEU A 114 15.66 3.18 10.46
CA LEU A 114 15.61 4.53 9.89
C LEU A 114 14.24 4.85 9.28
N ALA A 115 13.65 3.94 8.51
CA ALA A 115 12.34 4.13 7.89
C ALA A 115 11.23 4.24 8.96
N CYS A 116 11.24 3.35 9.96
CA CYS A 116 10.33 3.41 11.10
C CYS A 116 10.54 4.70 11.93
N ALA A 117 11.78 5.06 12.22
CA ALA A 117 12.13 6.27 12.96
C ALA A 117 11.72 7.53 12.19
N PHE A 118 11.94 7.57 10.87
CA PHE A 118 11.52 8.67 10.01
C PHE A 118 10.00 8.82 10.04
N LEU A 119 9.24 7.74 9.89
CA LEU A 119 7.78 7.81 9.91
C LEU A 119 7.27 8.24 11.30
N ALA A 120 7.82 7.69 12.37
CA ALA A 120 7.47 8.07 13.74
C ALA A 120 7.81 9.53 14.04
N ALA A 121 9.03 9.96 13.72
CA ALA A 121 9.48 11.33 13.87
C ALA A 121 8.64 12.29 13.01
N SER A 122 8.32 11.92 11.77
CA SER A 122 7.45 12.69 10.90
C SER A 122 6.08 12.90 11.53
N VAL A 123 5.47 11.85 12.12
CA VAL A 123 4.19 11.99 12.81
C VAL A 123 4.28 12.89 14.04
N VAL A 124 5.34 12.75 14.85
CA VAL A 124 5.53 13.52 16.09
C VAL A 124 5.89 14.99 15.84
N VAL A 125 6.79 15.26 14.89
CA VAL A 125 7.22 16.61 14.51
C VAL A 125 6.14 17.27 13.68
N GLY A 126 5.62 16.55 12.68
CA GLY A 126 4.59 17.05 11.79
C GLY A 126 3.27 17.34 12.48
N SER A 127 2.90 16.63 13.55
CA SER A 127 1.70 16.97 14.34
C SER A 127 1.83 18.29 15.09
N ARG A 128 3.06 18.75 15.37
CA ARG A 128 3.32 20.09 15.93
C ARG A 128 3.50 21.16 14.85
N LEU A 129 4.11 20.78 13.72
CA LEU A 129 4.42 21.71 12.62
C LEU A 129 3.21 22.00 11.72
N ALA A 130 2.40 20.98 11.42
CA ALA A 130 1.28 21.10 10.49
C ALA A 130 0.22 22.12 10.95
N PRO A 131 -0.19 22.17 12.23
CA PRO A 131 -1.12 23.20 12.70
C PRO A 131 -0.55 24.61 12.54
N ALA A 132 0.74 24.83 12.84
CA ALA A 132 1.38 26.13 12.70
C ALA A 132 1.47 26.59 11.23
N LEU A 133 1.81 25.67 10.32
CA LEU A 133 1.87 25.93 8.88
C LEU A 133 0.47 26.24 8.31
N LEU A 134 -0.55 25.46 8.70
CA LEU A 134 -1.93 25.67 8.24
C LEU A 134 -2.55 26.94 8.83
N HIS A 135 -2.27 27.27 10.08
CA HIS A 135 -2.70 28.53 10.69
C HIS A 135 -2.08 29.74 9.97
N THR A 136 -0.82 29.63 9.55
CA THR A 136 -0.14 30.65 8.73
C THR A 136 -0.77 30.76 7.34
N ALA A 137 -1.11 29.62 6.71
CA ALA A 137 -1.84 29.58 5.45
C ALA A 137 -3.22 30.25 5.55
N HIS A 138 -3.94 30.03 6.64
CA HIS A 138 -5.27 30.61 6.87
C HIS A 138 -5.21 32.14 7.02
N ARG A 139 -4.13 32.69 7.59
CA ARG A 139 -3.92 34.14 7.67
C ARG A 139 -3.76 34.81 6.30
N MET A 140 -3.35 34.07 5.28
CA MET A 140 -3.15 34.60 3.93
C MET A 140 -4.44 34.79 3.11
N ARG A 141 -5.62 34.51 3.68
CA ARG A 141 -6.97 34.88 3.17
C ARG A 141 -7.25 34.61 1.66
N THR A 142 -6.48 33.72 1.04
CA THR A 142 -6.61 33.38 -0.38
C THR A 142 -7.07 31.93 -0.52
N ARG A 143 -8.07 31.69 -1.38
CA ARG A 143 -8.68 30.35 -1.60
C ARG A 143 -7.68 29.27 -2.02
N ALA A 144 -6.54 29.65 -2.60
CA ALA A 144 -5.50 28.74 -3.06
C ALA A 144 -4.41 28.44 -2.01
N ALA A 145 -4.25 29.29 -0.97
CA ALA A 145 -3.13 29.19 -0.04
C ALA A 145 -3.08 27.82 0.66
N LEU A 146 -4.22 27.31 1.11
CA LEU A 146 -4.27 26.03 1.84
C LEU A 146 -3.77 24.85 0.98
N SER A 147 -4.19 24.78 -0.28
CA SER A 147 -3.73 23.74 -1.21
C SER A 147 -2.26 23.89 -1.57
N THR A 148 -1.79 25.13 -1.79
CA THR A 148 -0.37 25.40 -2.05
C THR A 148 0.50 24.98 -0.88
N TRP A 149 0.09 25.27 0.36
CA TRP A 149 0.81 24.85 1.55
C TRP A 149 0.79 23.35 1.76
N ALA A 150 -0.33 22.69 1.48
CA ALA A 150 -0.40 21.24 1.54
C ALA A 150 0.58 20.60 0.54
N VAL A 151 0.59 21.06 -0.71
CA VAL A 151 1.53 20.56 -1.72
C VAL A 151 2.97 20.87 -1.32
N ALA A 152 3.27 22.08 -0.86
CA ALA A 152 4.60 22.47 -0.40
C ALA A 152 5.07 21.59 0.77
N PHE A 153 4.20 21.36 1.76
CA PHE A 153 4.50 20.47 2.89
C PHE A 153 4.75 19.03 2.44
N CYS A 154 3.94 18.52 1.51
CA CYS A 154 4.15 17.21 0.89
C CYS A 154 5.53 17.12 0.21
N MET A 155 5.91 18.15 -0.57
CA MET A 155 7.21 18.21 -1.24
C MET A 155 8.39 18.29 -0.25
N VAL A 156 8.26 19.08 0.82
CA VAL A 156 9.27 19.14 1.88
C VAL A 156 9.43 17.79 2.55
N MET A 157 8.34 17.12 2.93
CA MET A 157 8.41 15.79 3.55
C MET A 157 9.00 14.74 2.61
N ALA A 158 8.64 14.78 1.33
CA ALA A 158 9.22 13.92 0.30
C ALA A 158 10.74 14.15 0.14
N GLY A 159 11.18 15.41 0.15
CA GLY A 159 12.59 15.79 0.11
C GLY A 159 13.36 15.35 1.36
N LEU A 160 12.77 15.49 2.55
CA LEU A 160 13.35 14.98 3.80
C LEU A 160 13.49 13.46 3.80
N ALA A 161 12.51 12.74 3.23
CA ALA A 161 12.60 11.29 3.07
C ALA A 161 13.78 10.91 2.16
N GLN A 162 13.94 11.59 1.01
CA GLN A 162 15.08 11.37 0.11
C GLN A 162 16.42 11.69 0.78
N ALA A 163 16.50 12.80 1.53
CA ALA A 163 17.70 13.18 2.26
C ALA A 163 18.08 12.15 3.34
N ALA A 164 17.10 11.45 3.91
CA ALA A 164 17.29 10.34 4.85
C ALA A 164 17.62 8.99 4.16
N GLY A 165 17.72 8.95 2.82
CA GLY A 165 17.99 7.73 2.05
C GLY A 165 16.75 6.85 1.80
N LEU A 166 15.56 7.41 1.93
CA LEU A 166 14.27 6.72 1.69
C LEU A 166 13.64 7.18 0.37
N ALA A 167 12.71 6.38 -0.16
CA ALA A 167 11.95 6.78 -1.34
C ALA A 167 11.03 7.98 -1.01
N ALA A 168 10.90 8.91 -1.96
CA ALA A 168 10.11 10.14 -1.80
C ALA A 168 8.65 9.89 -1.38
N ILE A 169 8.09 8.78 -1.86
CA ILE A 169 6.72 8.33 -1.56
C ILE A 169 6.49 8.11 -0.07
N VAL A 170 7.52 7.70 0.69
CA VAL A 170 7.44 7.54 2.16
C VAL A 170 7.15 8.90 2.82
N GLY A 171 7.83 9.96 2.37
CA GLY A 171 7.61 11.32 2.86
C GLY A 171 6.25 11.90 2.44
N ALA A 172 5.84 11.67 1.20
CA ALA A 172 4.51 12.08 0.72
C ALA A 172 3.38 11.39 1.51
N PHE A 173 3.53 10.10 1.81
CA PHE A 173 2.58 9.36 2.66
C PHE A 173 2.53 9.92 4.08
N ALA A 174 3.70 10.18 4.69
CA ALA A 174 3.77 10.80 6.02
C ALA A 174 3.07 12.17 6.05
N ALA A 175 3.24 12.99 5.00
CA ALA A 175 2.55 14.27 4.88
C ALA A 175 1.02 14.12 4.83
N GLY A 176 0.52 13.16 4.05
CA GLY A 176 -0.91 12.85 3.98
C GLY A 176 -1.48 12.41 5.34
N LEU A 177 -0.78 11.52 6.05
CA LEU A 177 -1.21 11.03 7.37
C LEU A 177 -1.31 12.15 8.41
N LEU A 178 -0.41 13.13 8.34
CA LEU A 178 -0.42 14.31 9.19
C LEU A 178 -1.59 15.24 8.88
N MET A 179 -1.82 15.54 7.60
CA MET A 179 -2.93 16.40 7.19
C MET A 179 -4.30 15.79 7.47
N ALA A 180 -4.41 14.46 7.44
CA ALA A 180 -5.64 13.74 7.77
C ALA A 180 -6.12 13.99 9.21
N LYS A 181 -5.26 14.47 10.12
CA LYS A 181 -5.59 14.80 11.51
C LYS A 181 -5.99 16.25 11.73
N THR A 182 -5.99 17.07 10.67
CA THR A 182 -6.27 18.50 10.77
C THR A 182 -7.75 18.80 10.52
N GLU A 183 -8.24 19.90 11.06
CA GLU A 183 -9.63 20.37 10.84
C GLU A 183 -9.94 20.65 9.35
N HIS A 184 -8.91 20.85 8.54
CA HIS A 184 -9.02 21.13 7.10
C HIS A 184 -9.02 19.87 6.22
N LYS A 185 -9.04 18.67 6.81
CA LYS A 185 -9.03 17.38 6.09
C LYS A 185 -10.00 17.37 4.90
N ALA A 186 -11.27 17.68 5.12
CA ALA A 186 -12.30 17.56 4.08
C ALA A 186 -12.04 18.51 2.88
N HIS A 187 -11.55 19.72 3.14
CA HIS A 187 -11.23 20.67 2.08
C HIS A 187 -9.99 20.23 1.29
N LEU A 188 -8.96 19.76 2.00
CA LEU A 188 -7.74 19.23 1.38
C LEU A 188 -8.03 17.98 0.57
N GLU A 189 -8.83 17.07 1.10
CA GLU A 189 -9.22 15.83 0.44
C GLU A 189 -9.93 16.09 -0.89
N ALA A 190 -10.89 17.01 -0.94
CA ALA A 190 -11.57 17.36 -2.19
C ALA A 190 -10.60 17.89 -3.26
N ARG A 191 -9.61 18.69 -2.87
CA ARG A 191 -8.60 19.27 -3.77
C ARG A 191 -7.57 18.25 -4.24
N VAL A 192 -7.07 17.44 -3.30
CA VAL A 192 -6.13 16.36 -3.58
C VAL A 192 -6.80 15.30 -4.46
N LYS A 193 -8.08 14.99 -4.23
CA LYS A 193 -8.86 14.09 -5.08
C LYS A 193 -8.93 14.58 -6.52
N ALA A 194 -9.24 15.86 -6.75
CA ALA A 194 -9.25 16.41 -8.10
C ALA A 194 -7.89 16.29 -8.81
N ALA A 195 -6.78 16.47 -8.07
CA ALA A 195 -5.45 16.23 -8.60
C ALA A 195 -5.18 14.73 -8.85
N ALA A 196 -5.57 13.86 -7.92
CA ALA A 196 -5.41 12.41 -8.04
C ALA A 196 -6.20 11.85 -9.22
N ASP A 197 -7.43 12.33 -9.46
CA ASP A 197 -8.27 11.94 -10.58
C ASP A 197 -7.61 12.23 -11.94
N LEU A 198 -6.66 13.18 -12.00
CA LEU A 198 -5.84 13.46 -13.19
C LEU A 198 -4.52 12.68 -13.18
N PHE A 199 -3.75 12.76 -12.08
CA PHE A 199 -2.38 12.24 -12.03
C PHE A 199 -2.30 10.72 -11.87
N VAL A 200 -3.26 10.09 -11.20
CA VAL A 200 -3.26 8.63 -11.00
C VAL A 200 -3.45 7.88 -12.33
N PRO A 201 -4.44 8.22 -13.18
CA PRO A 201 -4.53 7.61 -14.51
C PRO A 201 -3.28 7.85 -15.37
N VAL A 202 -2.75 9.07 -15.37
CA VAL A 202 -1.51 9.40 -16.10
C VAL A 202 -0.33 8.56 -15.61
N PHE A 203 -0.20 8.37 -14.29
CA PHE A 203 0.80 7.49 -13.70
C PHE A 203 0.68 6.05 -14.22
N PHE A 204 -0.52 5.45 -14.18
CA PHE A 204 -0.71 4.08 -14.67
C PHE A 204 -0.43 3.96 -16.17
N VAL A 205 -0.83 4.94 -16.98
CA VAL A 205 -0.50 4.99 -18.42
C VAL A 205 1.00 5.06 -18.63
N MET A 206 1.72 5.92 -17.90
CA MET A 206 3.17 6.03 -18.00
C MET A 206 3.88 4.74 -17.59
N MET A 207 3.42 4.07 -16.53
CA MET A 207 3.96 2.81 -16.07
C MET A 207 3.80 1.69 -17.11
N GLY A 208 2.62 1.62 -17.74
CA GLY A 208 2.36 0.72 -18.86
C GLY A 208 3.19 1.07 -20.11
N ALA A 209 3.33 2.35 -20.43
CA ALA A 209 4.09 2.80 -21.61
C ALA A 209 5.61 2.52 -21.49
N ARG A 210 6.16 2.43 -20.27
CA ARG A 210 7.55 2.02 -20.01
C ARG A 210 7.79 0.53 -20.20
N MET A 211 6.74 -0.27 -20.29
CA MET A 211 6.84 -1.71 -20.46
C MET A 211 7.15 -2.05 -21.91
N ASP A 212 8.29 -2.70 -22.14
CA ASP A 212 8.64 -3.23 -23.45
C ASP A 212 7.90 -4.56 -23.70
N LEU A 213 6.88 -4.53 -24.55
CA LEU A 213 6.08 -5.71 -24.91
C LEU A 213 6.88 -6.75 -25.69
N HIS A 214 7.99 -6.39 -26.33
CA HIS A 214 8.84 -7.36 -27.02
C HIS A 214 9.46 -8.35 -26.04
N LEU A 215 9.69 -7.91 -24.79
CA LEU A 215 10.16 -8.76 -23.70
C LEU A 215 9.10 -9.71 -23.17
N LEU A 216 7.86 -9.66 -23.67
CA LEU A 216 6.81 -10.64 -23.42
C LEU A 216 6.44 -11.46 -24.67
N ASN A 217 7.19 -11.36 -25.76
CA ASN A 217 6.86 -12.10 -26.99
C ASN A 217 7.18 -13.60 -26.83
N PRO A 218 6.17 -14.50 -26.85
CA PRO A 218 6.37 -15.94 -26.67
C PRO A 218 7.19 -16.60 -27.79
N ALA A 219 7.29 -15.96 -28.95
CA ALA A 219 8.15 -16.45 -30.04
C ALA A 219 9.64 -16.36 -29.69
N THR A 220 10.03 -15.40 -28.83
CA THR A 220 11.43 -15.19 -28.45
C THR A 220 11.81 -15.97 -27.18
N PRO A 221 13.05 -16.48 -27.07
CA PRO A 221 13.51 -17.14 -25.84
C PRO A 221 13.41 -16.25 -24.59
N TRP A 222 13.79 -14.98 -24.71
CA TRP A 222 13.73 -13.99 -23.62
C TRP A 222 12.29 -13.67 -23.21
N GLY A 223 11.36 -13.62 -24.16
CA GLY A 223 9.95 -13.42 -23.88
C GLY A 223 9.31 -14.60 -23.16
N ARG A 224 9.66 -15.85 -23.53
CA ARG A 224 9.25 -17.04 -22.77
C ARG A 224 9.78 -17.03 -21.34
N ALA A 225 11.05 -16.65 -21.14
CA ALA A 225 11.64 -16.56 -19.80
C ALA A 225 10.92 -15.52 -18.93
N SER A 226 10.60 -14.35 -19.49
CA SER A 226 9.87 -13.28 -18.78
C SER A 226 8.43 -13.68 -18.46
N LEU A 227 7.71 -14.30 -19.40
CA LEU A 227 6.37 -14.84 -19.16
C LEU A 227 6.36 -15.96 -18.12
N PHE A 228 7.35 -16.85 -18.16
CA PHE A 228 7.50 -17.92 -17.17
C PHE A 228 7.76 -17.34 -15.78
N THR A 229 8.65 -16.36 -15.68
CA THR A 229 8.90 -15.62 -14.44
C THR A 229 7.64 -14.93 -13.93
N ALA A 230 6.89 -14.25 -14.81
CA ALA A 230 5.63 -13.61 -14.45
C ALA A 230 4.60 -14.61 -13.92
N CYS A 231 4.48 -15.79 -14.55
CA CYS A 231 3.57 -16.84 -14.11
C CYS A 231 3.93 -17.35 -12.71
N LEU A 232 5.21 -17.64 -12.45
CA LEU A 232 5.64 -18.11 -11.13
C LEU A 232 5.49 -17.02 -10.06
N LEU A 233 5.80 -15.76 -10.40
CA LEU A 233 5.58 -14.62 -9.50
C LEU A 233 4.10 -14.38 -9.21
N LEU A 234 3.23 -14.54 -10.21
CA LEU A 234 1.78 -14.44 -10.04
C LEU A 234 1.30 -15.47 -9.02
N VAL A 235 1.69 -16.73 -9.19
CA VAL A 235 1.36 -17.81 -8.25
C VAL A 235 1.90 -17.52 -6.86
N ALA A 236 3.18 -17.12 -6.74
CA ALA A 236 3.80 -16.80 -5.46
C ALA A 236 3.11 -15.62 -4.74
N ALA A 237 2.79 -14.56 -5.47
CA ALA A 237 2.13 -13.37 -4.93
C ALA A 237 0.72 -13.70 -4.43
N VAL A 238 -0.08 -14.39 -5.25
CA VAL A 238 -1.43 -14.83 -4.87
C VAL A 238 -1.37 -15.78 -3.67
N LEU A 239 -0.55 -16.82 -3.72
CA LEU A 239 -0.42 -17.78 -2.62
C LEU A 239 0.01 -17.10 -1.32
N GLY A 240 0.94 -16.15 -1.37
CA GLY A 240 1.35 -15.40 -0.18
C GLY A 240 0.18 -14.67 0.48
N LYS A 241 -0.68 -14.02 -0.31
CA LYS A 241 -1.87 -13.33 0.19
C LYS A 241 -2.98 -14.28 0.65
N ILE A 242 -3.16 -15.43 -0.02
CA ILE A 242 -4.08 -16.48 0.44
C ILE A 242 -3.63 -17.05 1.80
N LEU A 243 -2.34 -17.34 1.97
CA LEU A 243 -1.78 -17.81 3.24
C LEU A 243 -1.97 -16.79 4.36
N ALA A 244 -1.85 -15.49 4.06
CA ALA A 244 -2.17 -14.43 5.01
C ALA A 244 -3.64 -14.45 5.42
N GLY A 245 -4.57 -14.65 4.48
CA GLY A 245 -5.99 -14.84 4.77
C GLY A 245 -6.27 -16.08 5.63
N VAL A 246 -5.60 -17.20 5.36
CA VAL A 246 -5.71 -18.43 6.16
C VAL A 246 -5.19 -18.23 7.59
N SER A 247 -4.16 -17.39 7.76
CA SER A 247 -3.55 -17.07 9.05
C SER A 247 -4.44 -16.21 9.96
N VAL A 248 -5.58 -15.71 9.48
CA VAL A 248 -6.50 -14.86 10.26
C VAL A 248 -6.90 -15.57 11.57
N PRO A 249 -6.62 -14.96 12.74
CA PRO A 249 -6.86 -15.58 14.04
C PRO A 249 -8.36 -15.60 14.43
N LEU A 250 -9.23 -14.99 13.62
CA LEU A 250 -10.65 -14.83 13.89
C LEU A 250 -11.46 -15.95 13.21
N ARG A 251 -12.15 -16.78 14.00
CA ARG A 251 -12.93 -17.93 13.53
C ARG A 251 -14.19 -17.59 12.71
N SER A 252 -14.72 -16.37 12.83
CA SER A 252 -15.97 -15.94 12.18
C SER A 252 -15.75 -15.09 10.93
N ILE A 253 -14.55 -15.13 10.36
CA ILE A 253 -14.17 -14.34 9.17
C ILE A 253 -13.91 -15.28 7.99
N GLY A 254 -14.41 -14.91 6.82
CA GLY A 254 -14.10 -15.56 5.55
C GLY A 254 -12.62 -15.45 5.20
N ARG A 255 -11.79 -16.38 5.69
CA ARG A 255 -10.32 -16.41 5.50
C ARG A 255 -9.90 -16.30 4.03
N LEU A 256 -10.60 -17.01 3.15
CA LEU A 256 -10.33 -16.98 1.72
C LEU A 256 -10.69 -15.60 1.12
N GLN A 257 -11.80 -15.01 1.54
CA GLN A 257 -12.20 -13.67 1.11
C GLN A 257 -11.22 -12.59 1.58
N VAL A 258 -10.65 -12.73 2.79
CA VAL A 258 -9.56 -11.87 3.26
C VAL A 258 -8.33 -12.01 2.38
N GLY A 259 -7.90 -13.26 2.13
CA GLY A 259 -6.72 -13.51 1.30
C GLY A 259 -6.87 -12.95 -0.12
N ILE A 260 -8.01 -13.23 -0.78
CA ILE A 260 -8.33 -12.70 -2.12
C ILE A 260 -8.42 -11.17 -2.07
N GLY A 261 -9.03 -10.60 -1.04
CA GLY A 261 -9.13 -9.15 -0.88
C GLY A 261 -7.77 -8.45 -0.76
N MET A 262 -6.72 -9.17 -0.36
CA MET A 262 -5.36 -8.66 -0.30
C MET A 262 -4.53 -8.92 -1.56
N VAL A 263 -5.04 -9.66 -2.55
CA VAL A 263 -4.34 -9.94 -3.82
C VAL A 263 -4.05 -8.68 -4.66
N PRO A 264 -4.95 -7.69 -4.78
CA PRO A 264 -4.70 -6.53 -5.61
C PRO A 264 -3.41 -5.83 -5.21
N GLN A 265 -2.48 -5.78 -6.14
CA GLN A 265 -1.34 -4.89 -6.10
C GLN A 265 -1.69 -3.63 -6.89
N GLY A 266 -0.99 -2.53 -6.62
CA GLY A 266 -1.28 -1.28 -7.32
C GLY A 266 -0.08 -0.36 -7.35
N GLU A 267 -0.30 0.85 -6.86
CA GLU A 267 0.57 2.00 -7.05
C GLU A 267 1.96 1.74 -6.48
N VAL A 268 2.03 1.26 -5.24
CA VAL A 268 3.30 1.04 -4.53
C VAL A 268 4.18 0.03 -5.27
N SER A 269 3.61 -1.07 -5.77
CA SER A 269 4.35 -2.08 -6.53
C SER A 269 4.91 -1.55 -7.84
N LEU A 270 4.10 -0.80 -8.59
CA LEU A 270 4.54 -0.19 -9.86
C LEU A 270 5.58 0.91 -9.65
N ILE A 271 5.39 1.78 -8.65
CA ILE A 271 6.37 2.83 -8.32
C ILE A 271 7.71 2.19 -7.95
N SER A 272 7.68 1.17 -7.10
CA SER A 272 8.90 0.48 -6.67
C SER A 272 9.60 -0.22 -7.83
N ALA A 273 8.84 -0.90 -8.71
CA ALA A 273 9.38 -1.50 -9.92
C ALA A 273 10.01 -0.44 -10.84
N SER A 274 9.39 0.74 -10.99
CA SER A 274 9.95 1.84 -11.78
C SER A 274 11.25 2.38 -11.19
N ILE A 275 11.32 2.51 -9.86
CA ILE A 275 12.53 2.96 -9.16
C ILE A 275 13.63 1.93 -9.37
N GLY A 276 13.31 0.63 -9.21
CA GLY A 276 14.26 -0.45 -9.43
C GLY A 276 14.79 -0.51 -10.86
N LEU A 277 13.93 -0.31 -11.86
CA LEU A 277 14.35 -0.23 -13.26
C LEU A 277 15.24 0.99 -13.51
N GLY A 278 14.83 2.17 -13.03
CA GLY A 278 15.59 3.42 -13.22
C GLY A 278 16.94 3.46 -12.51
N ALA A 279 17.05 2.76 -11.37
CA ALA A 279 18.30 2.60 -10.63
C ALA A 279 19.19 1.45 -11.16
N GLY A 280 18.77 0.74 -12.21
CA GLY A 280 19.50 -0.40 -12.77
C GLY A 280 19.50 -1.65 -11.89
N ILE A 281 18.62 -1.72 -10.88
CA ILE A 281 18.47 -2.87 -9.98
C ILE A 281 17.68 -3.98 -10.68
N LEU A 282 16.60 -3.61 -11.37
CA LEU A 282 15.72 -4.56 -12.05
C LEU A 282 16.05 -4.62 -13.54
N PRO A 283 16.30 -5.81 -14.11
CA PRO A 283 16.40 -5.97 -15.55
C PRO A 283 15.03 -5.73 -16.21
N HIS A 284 15.03 -5.24 -17.45
CA HIS A 284 13.80 -4.89 -18.18
C HIS A 284 12.79 -6.04 -18.26
N GLY A 285 13.25 -7.29 -18.43
CA GLY A 285 12.36 -8.47 -18.49
C GLY A 285 11.65 -8.74 -17.15
N LEU A 286 12.34 -8.54 -16.02
CA LEU A 286 11.74 -8.68 -14.69
C LEU A 286 10.76 -7.54 -14.41
N TYR A 287 11.09 -6.31 -14.82
CA TYR A 287 10.14 -5.19 -14.74
C TYR A 287 8.86 -5.49 -15.53
N ALA A 288 8.96 -5.95 -16.78
CA ALA A 288 7.80 -6.31 -17.60
C ALA A 288 6.99 -7.45 -16.95
N ALA A 289 7.65 -8.47 -16.39
CA ALA A 289 7.00 -9.55 -15.66
C ALA A 289 6.24 -9.04 -14.42
N MET A 290 6.83 -8.14 -13.65
CA MET A 290 6.19 -7.54 -12.46
C MET A 290 4.97 -6.69 -12.83
N VAL A 291 5.07 -5.86 -13.89
CA VAL A 291 3.93 -5.07 -14.38
C VAL A 291 2.79 -6.01 -14.80
N LEU A 292 3.10 -7.11 -15.49
CA LEU A 292 2.12 -8.12 -15.87
C LEU A 292 1.43 -8.75 -14.65
N VAL A 293 2.20 -9.12 -13.62
CA VAL A 293 1.66 -9.67 -12.36
C VAL A 293 0.69 -8.68 -11.70
N VAL A 294 1.06 -7.40 -11.61
CA VAL A 294 0.20 -6.36 -11.03
C VAL A 294 -1.12 -6.26 -11.80
N ILE A 295 -1.06 -6.14 -13.13
CA ILE A 295 -2.26 -6.06 -13.99
C ILE A 295 -3.15 -7.29 -13.78
N PHE A 296 -2.58 -8.50 -13.82
CA PHE A 296 -3.35 -9.72 -13.64
C PHE A 296 -4.00 -9.81 -12.25
N ASN A 297 -3.27 -9.50 -11.18
CA ASN A 297 -3.80 -9.52 -9.82
C ASN A 297 -4.94 -8.51 -9.63
N THR A 298 -4.83 -7.33 -10.23
CA THR A 298 -5.91 -6.33 -10.22
C THR A 298 -7.16 -6.84 -10.94
N LEU A 299 -7.02 -7.46 -12.11
CA LEU A 299 -8.15 -7.92 -12.92
C LEU A 299 -8.81 -9.20 -12.39
N ILE A 300 -8.04 -10.11 -11.78
CA ILE A 300 -8.56 -11.40 -11.29
C ILE A 300 -9.26 -11.27 -9.92
N THR A 301 -8.96 -10.24 -9.14
CA THR A 301 -9.52 -10.11 -7.80
C THR A 301 -11.05 -9.94 -7.77
N PRO A 302 -11.67 -9.04 -8.56
CA PRO A 302 -13.13 -8.89 -8.56
C PRO A 302 -13.92 -10.18 -8.80
N PRO A 303 -13.62 -10.99 -9.85
CA PRO A 303 -14.34 -12.23 -10.06
C PRO A 303 -14.10 -13.25 -8.92
N LEU A 304 -12.87 -13.33 -8.38
CA LEU A 304 -12.58 -14.22 -7.26
C LEU A 304 -13.30 -13.82 -5.96
N LEU A 305 -13.40 -12.52 -5.67
CA LEU A 305 -14.18 -12.04 -4.53
C LEU A 305 -15.67 -12.30 -4.71
N LYS A 306 -16.19 -12.14 -5.94
CA LYS A 306 -17.60 -12.43 -6.23
C LYS A 306 -17.96 -13.90 -6.04
N LEU A 307 -17.04 -14.82 -6.35
CA LEU A 307 -17.24 -16.26 -6.15
C LEU A 307 -17.20 -16.68 -4.68
N THR A 308 -16.53 -15.89 -3.82
CA THR A 308 -16.33 -16.21 -2.40
C THR A 308 -17.26 -15.43 -1.47
N ALA A 309 -17.81 -14.31 -1.91
CA ALA A 309 -18.90 -13.65 -1.25
C ALA A 309 -20.16 -14.54 -1.34
N GLY A 310 -20.63 -15.04 -0.19
CA GLY A 310 -21.94 -15.68 -0.10
C GLY A 310 -23.08 -14.70 -0.49
N PRO A 311 -24.34 -15.19 -0.63
CA PRO A 311 -25.46 -14.33 -1.00
C PRO A 311 -25.53 -13.09 -0.11
N THR A 312 -25.65 -11.91 -0.73
CA THR A 312 -25.68 -10.60 -0.05
C THR A 312 -26.70 -10.65 1.09
N PRO A 313 -26.31 -10.38 2.36
CA PRO A 313 -27.28 -10.28 3.43
C PRO A 313 -28.24 -9.13 3.12
N GLN A 314 -29.54 -9.42 3.02
CA GLN A 314 -30.57 -8.39 2.91
C GLN A 314 -30.39 -7.35 4.03
N LYS A 315 -30.56 -6.06 3.66
CA LYS A 315 -30.54 -4.88 4.54
C LYS A 315 -31.38 -5.08 5.80
N GLY A 316 -30.79 -5.66 6.84
CA GLY A 316 -31.48 -5.96 8.10
C GLY A 316 -30.55 -6.40 9.25
N GLY A 317 -29.28 -6.69 8.96
CA GLY A 317 -28.27 -6.99 9.99
C GLY A 317 -27.53 -5.73 10.43
N ARG A 318 -27.61 -5.42 11.73
CA ARG A 318 -26.94 -4.31 12.45
C ARG A 318 -25.80 -3.64 11.65
N GLU A 319 -26.10 -2.44 11.17
CA GLU A 319 -25.16 -1.54 10.51
C GLU A 319 -23.92 -1.34 11.40
N PHE A 320 -22.75 -1.73 10.90
CA PHE A 320 -21.50 -1.53 11.62
C PHE A 320 -20.97 -0.13 11.33
N ALA A 321 -20.69 0.64 12.37
CA ALA A 321 -19.98 1.90 12.24
C ALA A 321 -18.61 1.63 11.56
N PRO A 322 -18.29 2.32 10.45
CA PRO A 322 -17.04 2.11 9.73
C PRO A 322 -15.85 2.41 10.63
N VAL A 323 -14.80 1.57 10.58
CA VAL A 323 -13.55 1.78 11.36
C VAL A 323 -12.80 3.03 10.87
N VAL A 324 -13.17 3.57 9.70
CA VAL A 324 -12.50 4.69 9.03
C VAL A 324 -13.09 6.06 9.43
N ASP A 325 -14.14 6.14 10.25
CA ASP A 325 -14.71 7.42 10.68
C ASP A 325 -14.47 7.71 12.17
N ALA A 326 -13.21 8.03 12.50
CA ALA A 326 -12.82 8.52 13.82
C ALA A 326 -13.26 9.98 14.10
N SER A 327 -13.99 10.62 13.17
CA SER A 327 -14.50 11.99 13.34
C SER A 327 -15.83 12.05 14.09
N ALA A 328 -16.56 10.94 14.22
CA ALA A 328 -17.96 10.96 14.67
C ALA A 328 -18.16 10.71 16.17
N THR A 329 -17.13 10.32 16.93
CA THR A 329 -17.29 9.86 18.33
C THR A 329 -16.89 10.88 19.41
N LEU A 330 -16.62 12.14 19.06
CA LEU A 330 -16.22 13.17 20.04
C LEU A 330 -17.09 14.44 20.07
N GLY A 331 -18.30 14.41 19.50
CA GLY A 331 -19.14 15.61 19.32
C GLY A 331 -20.49 15.66 20.04
N ARG A 332 -20.80 14.73 20.96
CA ARG A 332 -22.09 14.69 21.66
C ARG A 332 -21.92 14.32 23.13
N ASP A 333 -21.19 15.13 23.87
CA ASP A 333 -21.29 15.20 25.35
C ASP A 333 -20.70 16.54 25.80
N ALA A 334 -21.38 17.62 25.42
CA ALA A 334 -21.28 18.92 26.06
C ALA A 334 -22.69 19.51 26.15
N GLY A 335 -23.54 18.81 26.89
CA GLY A 335 -24.72 19.43 27.50
C GLY A 335 -24.31 20.01 28.83
N VAL A 336 -24.22 21.34 28.93
CA VAL A 336 -24.14 22.11 30.18
C VAL A 336 -24.83 23.46 29.87
N PRO A 337 -25.56 24.05 30.83
CA PRO A 337 -26.96 24.49 30.72
C PRO A 337 -27.20 25.88 30.11
#